data_AF-A0A1D5RLT7-F1
#
_entry.id   AF-A0A1D5RLT7-F1
#
_cell.length_a   1.000
_cell.length_b   1.000
_cell.length_c   1.000
_cell.angle_alpha   90.00
_cell.angle_beta   90.00
_cell.angle_gamma   90.00
#
_symmetry.space_group_name_H-M   'P 1'
#
loop_
_entity.id
_entity.type
_entity.pdbx_description
1 polymer ?
#
loop_
_entity_poly.entity_id
_entity_poly.type
_entity_poly.pdbx_seq_one_letter_code
_entity_poly.pdbx_strand_id
1 'polypeptide(L)'
;QILGRQDGVLQDWVIDDCIGNWWRPNFEPPQYPYIPAHITKPKEHKKLFLVQLQEKALFAVPKNYKLVAAPLFELYDNAPGYGPIISSLPQLLSRYAELNFVRCQIKDIRSHLRSDSAQTLRLKENKDS
;
A
#
# COMPACT_ATOMS: atom_id res chain seq x y z
N GLN A 1 16.99 14.02 10.53
CA GLN A 1 16.14 15.21 10.42
C GLN A 1 15.42 15.11 9.07
N ILE A 2 14.12 14.82 9.06
CA ILE A 2 13.31 14.87 7.83
C ILE A 2 12.34 16.03 8.03
N LEU A 3 12.78 17.21 7.61
CA LEU A 3 11.96 18.42 7.64
C LEU A 3 11.22 18.47 6.31
N GLY A 4 9.89 18.52 6.39
CA GLY A 4 8.99 18.53 5.25
C GLY A 4 9.41 19.55 4.20
N ARG A 5 9.78 19.04 3.03
CA ARG A 5 9.82 19.85 1.81
C ARG A 5 8.36 19.99 1.38
N GLN A 6 7.75 21.10 1.77
CA GLN A 6 6.42 21.51 1.33
C GLN A 6 6.52 22.07 -0.09
N ASP A 7 6.88 21.24 -1.05
CA ASP A 7 6.64 21.56 -2.47
C ASP A 7 5.17 21.22 -2.78
N GLY A 8 4.26 22.01 -2.19
CA GLY A 8 3.08 22.55 -2.85
C GLY A 8 1.92 21.66 -3.30
N VAL A 9 1.81 20.39 -2.89
CA VAL A 9 0.56 19.65 -3.05
C VAL A 9 0.16 19.04 -1.70
N LEU A 10 -0.84 19.65 -1.04
CA LEU A 10 -1.56 18.98 0.05
C LEU A 10 -2.29 17.79 -0.56
N GLN A 11 -1.64 16.62 -0.55
CA GLN A 11 -2.26 15.36 -0.94
C GLN A 11 -3.19 14.95 0.19
N ASP A 12 -4.49 15.21 0.04
CA ASP A 12 -5.49 14.83 1.02
C ASP A 12 -5.75 13.32 0.93
N TRP A 13 -5.30 12.58 1.94
CA TRP A 13 -5.43 11.13 2.00
C TRP A 13 -6.82 10.79 2.54
N VAL A 14 -7.68 10.28 1.66
CA VAL A 14 -8.97 9.74 2.08
C VAL A 14 -8.75 8.32 2.57
N ILE A 15 -8.68 8.17 3.89
CA ILE A 15 -8.62 6.86 4.56
C ILE A 15 -10.06 6.40 4.75
N ASP A 16 -10.42 5.33 4.07
CA ASP A 16 -11.80 4.85 4.01
C ASP A 16 -12.06 3.88 5.17
N ASP A 17 -11.68 2.61 4.98
CA ASP A 17 -12.03 1.54 5.90
C ASP A 17 -10.82 0.74 6.41
N CYS A 18 -10.98 0.15 7.59
CA CYS A 18 -10.11 -0.90 8.08
C CYS A 18 -10.43 -2.23 7.39
N ILE A 19 -9.49 -2.73 6.58
CA ILE A 19 -9.68 -3.95 5.80
C ILE A 19 -9.26 -5.21 6.56
N GLY A 20 -8.37 -5.10 7.55
CA GLY A 20 -7.92 -6.24 8.32
C GLY A 20 -7.04 -5.90 9.50
N ASN A 21 -6.95 -6.85 10.43
CA ASN A 21 -6.15 -6.74 11.65
C ASN A 21 -5.28 -7.98 11.80
N TRP A 22 -4.01 -7.78 12.16
CA TRP A 22 -3.08 -8.86 12.48
C TRP A 22 -2.41 -8.58 13.81
N TRP A 23 -2.23 -9.65 14.59
CA TRP A 23 -1.61 -9.60 15.90
C TRP A 23 -0.35 -10.46 15.92
N ARG A 24 0.72 -9.89 16.49
CA ARG A 24 1.93 -10.62 16.83
C ARG A 24 1.91 -10.92 18.33
N PRO A 25 1.83 -12.20 18.75
CA PRO A 25 1.75 -12.54 20.16
C PRO A 25 3.09 -12.38 20.89
N ASN A 26 4.21 -12.67 20.22
CA ASN A 26 5.57 -12.73 20.77
C ASN A 26 6.55 -11.85 19.97
N PHE A 27 7.82 -11.74 20.38
CA PHE A 27 8.88 -11.08 19.60
C PHE A 27 9.45 -11.99 18.50
N GLU A 28 8.57 -12.70 17.81
CA GLU A 28 8.90 -13.68 16.77
C GLU A 28 8.16 -13.35 15.47
N PRO A 29 8.63 -13.81 14.29
CA PRO A 29 8.01 -13.53 13.00
C PRO A 29 6.50 -13.81 12.82
N PRO A 30 5.89 -14.84 13.46
CA PRO A 30 4.49 -15.21 13.23
C PRO A 30 3.48 -14.11 13.56
N GLN A 31 2.50 -13.92 12.67
CA GLN A 31 1.40 -12.98 12.82
C GLN A 31 0.09 -13.67 12.44
N TYR A 32 -0.98 -13.38 13.18
CA TYR A 32 -2.28 -14.05 13.04
C TYR A 32 -3.40 -13.02 12.80
N PRO A 33 -4.42 -13.33 11.98
CA PRO A 33 -5.56 -12.45 11.73
C PRO A 33 -6.59 -12.44 12.88
N TYR A 34 -6.19 -12.91 14.06
CA TYR A 34 -6.96 -12.94 15.30
C TYR A 34 -5.98 -12.91 16.47
N ILE A 35 -6.48 -12.64 17.68
CA ILE A 35 -5.68 -12.75 18.90
C ILE A 35 -5.64 -14.23 19.30
N PRO A 36 -4.46 -14.89 19.34
CA PRO A 36 -4.38 -16.30 19.71
C PRO A 36 -4.89 -16.56 21.13
N ALA A 37 -5.35 -17.79 21.38
CA ALA A 37 -5.85 -18.19 22.69
C ALA A 37 -4.82 -17.95 23.80
N HIS A 38 -5.30 -17.53 24.97
CA HIS A 38 -4.49 -17.24 26.17
C HIS A 38 -3.49 -16.08 26.03
N ILE A 39 -3.45 -15.39 24.88
CA ILE A 39 -2.64 -14.18 24.70
C ILE A 39 -3.46 -12.96 25.11
N THR A 40 -3.17 -12.43 26.31
CA THR A 40 -3.84 -11.22 26.84
C THR A 40 -3.15 -9.92 26.42
N LYS A 41 -1.86 -9.98 26.04
CA LYS A 41 -1.02 -8.81 25.73
C LYS A 41 -0.17 -9.07 24.48
N PRO A 42 -0.74 -8.93 23.27
CA PRO A 42 0.05 -9.02 22.03
C PRO A 42 1.12 -7.93 21.99
N LYS A 43 2.23 -8.19 21.29
CA LYS A 43 3.36 -7.26 21.17
C LYS A 43 3.21 -6.26 20.04
N GLU A 44 2.50 -6.65 18.98
CA GLU A 44 2.22 -5.80 17.82
C GLU A 44 0.77 -6.00 17.41
N HIS A 45 0.08 -4.90 17.12
CA HIS A 45 -1.22 -4.89 16.44
C HIS A 45 -1.07 -4.10 15.15
N LYS A 46 -1.16 -4.80 14.03
CA LYS A 46 -1.07 -4.24 12.68
C LYS A 46 -2.47 -4.07 12.11
N LYS A 47 -2.80 -2.86 11.70
CA LYS A 47 -4.06 -2.50 11.04
C LYS A 47 -3.79 -2.16 9.59
N LEU A 48 -4.60 -2.70 8.69
CA LEU A 48 -4.57 -2.36 7.28
C LEU A 48 -5.78 -1.48 6.96
N PHE A 49 -5.54 -0.43 6.19
CA PHE A 49 -6.56 0.51 5.76
C PHE A 49 -6.60 0.59 4.24
N LEU A 50 -7.81 0.76 3.71
CA LEU A 50 -8.02 1.13 2.33
C LEU A 50 -7.86 2.64 2.19
N VAL A 51 -6.97 3.05 1.30
CA VAL A 51 -6.71 4.46 1.01
C VAL A 51 -7.18 4.75 -0.39
N GLN A 52 -8.16 5.64 -0.52
CA GLN A 52 -8.64 6.08 -1.83
C GLN A 52 -7.65 7.10 -2.40
N LEU A 53 -7.22 6.86 -3.64
CA LEU A 53 -6.32 7.76 -4.35
C LEU A 53 -7.12 8.74 -5.21
N GLN A 54 -6.65 9.97 -5.28
CA GLN A 54 -7.13 10.96 -6.24
C GLN A 54 -6.83 10.51 -7.68
N GLU A 55 -7.60 10.99 -8.66
CA GLU A 55 -7.40 10.68 -10.10
C GLU A 55 -5.93 10.89 -10.55
N LYS A 56 -5.26 11.89 -9.96
CA LYS A 56 -3.85 12.19 -10.19
C LYS A 56 -3.15 12.38 -8.85
N ALA A 57 -2.11 11.59 -8.62
CA ALA A 57 -1.25 11.69 -7.45
C ALA A 57 0.23 11.68 -7.87
N LEU A 58 1.05 12.39 -7.09
CA LEU A 58 2.50 12.38 -7.21
C LEU A 58 3.10 11.73 -5.97
N PHE A 59 3.86 10.66 -6.18
CA PHE A 59 4.57 9.98 -5.09
C PHE A 59 6.07 10.26 -5.20
N ALA A 60 6.68 10.68 -4.10
CA ALA A 60 8.12 10.75 -3.94
C ALA A 60 8.63 9.43 -3.34
N VAL A 61 9.17 8.54 -4.17
CA VAL A 61 9.68 7.24 -3.72
C VAL A 61 11.19 7.34 -3.44
N PRO A 62 11.67 6.93 -2.25
CA PRO A 62 13.10 6.88 -1.95
C PRO A 62 13.85 5.96 -2.92
N LYS A 63 15.08 6.32 -3.29
CA LYS A 63 15.90 5.59 -4.29
C LYS A 63 16.10 4.09 -4.01
N ASN A 64 16.04 3.67 -2.74
CA ASN A 64 16.21 2.27 -2.33
C ASN A 64 14.93 1.43 -2.42
N TYR A 65 13.79 2.05 -2.77
CA TYR A 65 12.51 1.38 -2.96
C TYR A 65 12.00 1.58 -4.38
N LYS A 66 11.21 0.61 -4.83
CA LYS A 66 10.51 0.67 -6.11
C LYS A 66 9.02 0.48 -5.85
N LEU A 67 8.22 1.44 -6.31
CA LEU A 67 6.77 1.29 -6.28
C LEU A 67 6.33 0.45 -7.49
N VAL A 68 5.58 -0.60 -7.22
CA VAL A 68 5.06 -1.53 -8.24
C VAL A 68 3.55 -1.68 -8.06
N ALA A 69 2.83 -1.82 -9.17
CA ALA A 69 1.41 -2.15 -9.16
C ALA A 69 1.29 -3.66 -9.38
N ALA A 70 0.98 -4.41 -8.32
CA ALA A 70 0.78 -5.84 -8.38
C ALA A 70 -0.72 -6.14 -8.59
N PRO A 71 -1.11 -6.88 -9.64
CA PRO A 71 -2.49 -7.30 -9.83
C PRO A 71 -2.89 -8.36 -8.78
N LEU A 72 -4.17 -8.38 -8.40
CA LEU A 72 -4.66 -9.27 -7.33
C LEU A 72 -4.39 -10.76 -7.57
N PHE A 73 -4.41 -11.21 -8.83
CA PHE A 73 -4.15 -12.61 -9.16
C PHE A 73 -2.70 -13.04 -8.90
N GLU A 74 -1.75 -12.11 -8.88
CA GLU A 74 -0.34 -12.41 -8.57
C GLU A 74 -0.13 -12.60 -7.06
N LEU A 75 -0.95 -11.91 -6.25
CA LEU A 75 -0.91 -11.97 -4.80
C LEU A 75 -1.68 -13.18 -4.26
N TYR A 76 -2.77 -13.56 -4.92
CA TYR A 76 -3.67 -14.61 -4.46
C TYR A 76 -2.93 -15.94 -4.22
N ASP A 77 -3.02 -16.44 -3.00
CA ASP A 77 -2.40 -17.69 -2.54
C ASP A 77 -0.86 -17.77 -2.71
N ASN A 78 -0.20 -16.61 -2.87
CA ASN A 78 1.25 -16.52 -3.02
C ASN A 78 1.96 -16.07 -1.73
N ALA A 79 1.70 -16.78 -0.63
CA ALA A 79 2.34 -16.52 0.65
C ALA A 79 3.88 -16.68 0.63
N PRO A 80 4.50 -17.60 -0.14
CA PRO A 80 5.96 -17.71 -0.21
C PRO A 80 6.64 -16.47 -0.79
N GLY A 81 6.02 -15.80 -1.77
CA GLY A 81 6.58 -14.60 -2.38
C GLY A 81 6.24 -13.31 -1.63
N TYR A 82 5.00 -13.18 -1.17
CA TYR A 82 4.46 -11.92 -0.64
C TYR A 82 4.21 -11.92 0.87
N GLY A 83 4.33 -13.08 1.53
CA GLY A 83 3.97 -13.26 2.93
C GLY A 83 2.46 -13.31 3.17
N PRO A 84 2.03 -13.74 4.37
CA PRO A 84 0.63 -14.10 4.64
C PRO A 84 -0.35 -12.92 4.63
N ILE A 85 0.15 -11.70 4.87
CA ILE A 85 -0.70 -10.50 4.90
C ILE A 85 -1.00 -10.02 3.49
N ILE A 86 0.03 -9.90 2.64
CA ILE A 86 -0.14 -9.37 1.28
C ILE A 86 -0.87 -10.41 0.41
N SER A 87 -0.59 -11.70 0.58
CA SER A 87 -1.24 -12.76 -0.19
C SER A 87 -2.73 -12.94 0.12
N SER A 88 -3.21 -12.41 1.25
CA SER A 88 -4.61 -12.43 1.64
C SER A 88 -5.39 -11.15 1.24
N LEU A 89 -4.71 -10.16 0.64
CA LEU A 89 -5.35 -8.93 0.18
C LEU A 89 -6.49 -9.18 -0.83
N PRO A 90 -6.39 -10.09 -1.81
CA PRO A 90 -7.49 -10.32 -2.74
C PRO A 90 -8.79 -10.73 -2.04
N GLN A 91 -8.70 -11.57 -1.00
CA GLN A 91 -9.85 -11.99 -0.21
C GLN A 91 -10.43 -10.82 0.60
N LEU A 92 -9.59 -9.98 1.19
CA LEU A 92 -10.03 -8.83 1.99
C LEU A 92 -10.66 -7.74 1.12
N LEU A 93 -10.16 -7.58 -0.10
CA LEU A 93 -10.66 -6.60 -1.06
C LEU A 93 -11.90 -7.08 -1.82
N SER A 94 -12.17 -8.39 -1.84
CA SER A 94 -13.32 -8.98 -2.55
C SER A 94 -14.68 -8.43 -2.13
N ARG A 95 -14.80 -7.91 -0.89
CA ARG A 95 -16.04 -7.29 -0.39
C ARG A 95 -16.35 -5.93 -1.02
N TYR A 96 -15.34 -5.27 -1.59
CA TYR A 96 -15.47 -3.97 -2.23
C TYR A 96 -15.76 -4.16 -3.71
N ALA A 97 -17.03 -4.44 -4.01
CA ALA A 97 -17.52 -4.73 -5.37
C ALA A 97 -17.36 -3.56 -6.36
N GLU A 98 -17.20 -2.33 -5.87
CA GLU A 98 -17.07 -1.11 -6.68
C GLU A 98 -15.66 -0.52 -6.69
N LEU A 99 -14.63 -1.28 -6.25
CA LEU A 99 -13.27 -0.90 -6.60
C LEU A 99 -13.14 -1.03 -8.10
N ASN A 100 -13.42 0.06 -8.82
CA ASN A 100 -12.91 0.31 -10.14
C ASN A 100 -11.39 0.23 -9.99
N PHE A 101 -10.85 -0.98 -10.11
CA PHE A 101 -9.43 -1.23 -10.30
C PHE A 101 -9.11 -0.70 -11.69
N VAL A 102 -9.13 0.63 -11.81
CA VAL A 102 -8.52 1.34 -12.90
C VAL A 102 -7.12 0.78 -12.98
N ARG A 103 -6.76 0.34 -14.18
CA ARG A 103 -5.44 -0.15 -14.48
C ARG A 103 -4.43 0.96 -14.16
N CYS A 104 -3.88 0.91 -12.95
CA CYS A 104 -2.98 1.91 -12.44
C CYS A 104 -1.66 1.84 -13.22
N GLN A 105 -1.42 2.81 -14.10
CA GLN A 105 -0.16 2.92 -14.82
C GLN A 105 0.78 3.82 -14.02
N ILE A 106 1.82 3.22 -13.44
CA ILE A 106 2.93 3.94 -12.81
C ILE A 106 3.83 4.47 -13.93
N LYS A 107 3.86 5.79 -14.14
CA LYS A 107 4.80 6.43 -15.07
C LYS A 107 5.90 7.14 -14.29
N ASP A 108 7.15 6.77 -14.56
CA ASP A 108 8.32 7.46 -14.04
C ASP A 108 8.49 8.79 -14.78
N ILE A 109 8.37 9.91 -14.04
CA ILE A 109 8.60 11.25 -14.58
C ILE A 109 9.97 11.70 -14.10
N ARG A 110 11.01 11.48 -14.91
CA ARG A 110 12.30 12.14 -14.73
C ARG A 110 12.21 13.59 -15.21
N SER A 111 11.63 14.48 -14.41
CA SER A 111 11.74 15.92 -14.66
C SER A 111 13.11 16.42 -14.21
N HIS A 112 13.72 17.24 -15.08
CA HIS A 112 15.05 17.83 -15.09
C HIS A 112 15.49 18.69 -13.87
N LEU A 113 15.12 18.35 -12.64
CA LEU A 113 15.59 19.08 -11.45
C LEU A 113 16.86 18.42 -10.89
N ARG A 114 17.92 19.24 -10.85
CA ARG A 114 19.26 18.93 -10.37
C ARG A 114 19.25 18.29 -8.98
N SER A 115 20.15 17.32 -8.83
CA SER A 115 20.71 16.75 -7.60
C SER A 115 19.73 16.29 -6.52
N ASP A 116 19.66 14.96 -6.41
CA ASP A 116 19.33 14.15 -5.22
C ASP A 116 17.89 14.14 -4.68
N SER A 117 17.17 13.04 -4.98
CA SER A 117 16.95 11.91 -4.03
C SER A 117 15.61 11.15 -4.18
N ALA A 118 14.69 11.53 -5.09
CA ALA A 118 13.38 10.88 -5.20
C ALA A 118 12.94 10.62 -6.65
N GLN A 119 12.30 9.47 -6.89
CA GLN A 119 11.51 9.23 -8.12
C GLN A 119 10.13 9.87 -7.94
N THR A 120 9.68 10.63 -8.94
CA THR A 120 8.33 11.21 -8.97
C THR A 120 7.47 10.37 -9.90
N LEU A 121 6.45 9.71 -9.34
CA LEU A 121 5.55 8.84 -10.08
C LEU A 121 4.20 9.51 -10.28
N ARG A 122 3.70 9.53 -11.51
CA ARG A 122 2.33 9.98 -11.81
C ARG A 122 1.47 8.77 -12.12
N LEU A 123 0.35 8.67 -11.42
CA LEU A 123 -0.73 7.76 -11.80
C LEU A 123 -1.50 8.36 -12.97
N LYS A 124 -1.71 7.60 -14.03
CA LYS A 124 -2.64 7.94 -15.10
C LYS A 124 -3.71 6.87 -15.21
N GLU A 125 -4.96 7.31 -15.28
CA GLU A 125 -6.03 6.54 -15.90
C GLU A 125 -5.68 6.30 -17.38
N ASN A 126 -5.84 5.06 -17.84
CA ASN A 126 -6.11 4.83 -19.25
C ASN A 126 -7.62 5.10 -19.42
N LYS A 127 -7.96 6.19 -20.12
CA LYS A 127 -9.30 6.31 -20.70
C LYS A 127 -9.40 5.24 -21.77
N ASP A 128 -10.01 4.12 -21.44
CA ASP A 128 -10.47 3.20 -22.46
C ASP A 128 -11.54 3.95 -23.29
N SER A 129 -11.34 3.92 -24.61
CA SER A 129 -12.18 4.58 -25.63
C SER A 129 -13.49 3.84 -25.85
#